data_AF-U5BVI2-F1
#
_entry.id   AF-U5BVI2-F1
#
_cell.length_a   1.000
_cell.length_b   1.000
_cell.length_c   1.000
_cell.angle_alpha   90.00
_cell.angle_beta   90.00
_cell.angle_gamma   90.00
#
_symmetry.space_group_name_H-M   'P 1'
#
loop_
_entity.id
_entity.type
_entity.pdbx_description
1 polymer ?
#
loop_
_entity_poly.entity_id
_entity_poly.type
_entity_poly.pdbx_seq_one_letter_code
_entity_poly.pdbx_strand_id
1 'polypeptide(L)'
;MSGDLEAGILLKIYGFQATTASFWGVPWPTKPMKMKNIQLLLTELASLLLALLFGYTAISKVYDWHGTRNGLYNQIFPAWMAEGLLYGLPLLELIVAGMLVIPRWRRMGFLISLVLLSLFSIYVAVVMTGIFGRIPCNCGGVIGSLGWGQHLLFNLVFLGLAGFGVWWREEGGSLDRRRETEDGKREVGSGSLEVGSLDGRRETEDGGREVFTGRGNDEGLDGAI
;
A
#
# COMPACT_ATOMS: atom_id res chain seq x y z
N MET A 1 -26.66 -68.70 -38.23
CA MET A 1 -27.14 -67.49 -38.93
C MET A 1 -27.74 -66.60 -37.86
N SER A 2 -26.91 -65.76 -37.24
CA SER A 2 -26.49 -64.42 -37.71
C SER A 2 -27.39 -63.37 -37.08
N GLY A 3 -26.95 -62.85 -35.93
CA GLY A 3 -27.63 -61.77 -35.21
C GLY A 3 -26.76 -61.11 -34.14
N ASP A 4 -25.81 -61.85 -33.56
CA ASP A 4 -25.02 -61.35 -32.42
C ASP A 4 -23.74 -60.58 -32.79
N LEU A 5 -23.59 -60.14 -34.05
CA LEU A 5 -22.31 -59.60 -34.57
C LEU A 5 -22.31 -58.10 -34.92
N GLU A 6 -23.42 -57.37 -34.79
CA GLU A 6 -23.47 -55.95 -35.21
C GLU A 6 -23.48 -54.94 -34.05
N ALA A 7 -23.87 -55.33 -32.82
CA ALA A 7 -23.92 -54.39 -31.70
C ALA A 7 -22.54 -54.13 -31.03
N GLY A 8 -21.54 -54.97 -31.30
CA GLY A 8 -20.19 -54.87 -30.71
C GLY A 8 -19.22 -53.94 -31.47
N ILE A 9 -19.59 -53.47 -32.67
CA ILE A 9 -18.69 -52.71 -33.56
C ILE A 9 -18.92 -51.19 -33.45
N LEU A 10 -20.12 -50.72 -33.10
CA LEU A 10 -20.43 -49.29 -33.03
C LEU A 10 -20.05 -48.59 -31.70
N LEU A 11 -19.61 -49.34 -30.68
CA LEU A 11 -19.10 -48.77 -29.42
C LEU A 11 -17.57 -48.63 -29.37
N LYS A 12 -16.85 -49.07 -30.41
CA LYS A 12 -15.38 -48.97 -30.50
C LYS A 12 -14.86 -47.74 -31.28
N ILE A 13 -15.75 -46.93 -31.88
CA ILE A 13 -15.35 -45.80 -32.73
C ILE A 13 -15.42 -44.45 -32.00
N TYR A 14 -16.28 -44.27 -31.01
CA TYR A 14 -16.22 -43.11 -30.10
C TYR A 14 -15.45 -43.45 -28.83
N GLY A 15 -14.22 -43.95 -29.03
CA GLY A 15 -13.19 -43.98 -28.02
C GLY A 15 -12.65 -42.58 -27.79
N PHE A 16 -13.09 -41.93 -26.72
CA PHE A 16 -12.23 -41.00 -26.01
C PHE A 16 -12.32 -41.30 -24.52
N GLN A 17 -11.48 -42.25 -24.14
CA GLN A 17 -11.19 -42.66 -22.78
C GLN A 17 -10.90 -41.44 -21.90
N ALA A 18 -11.84 -41.06 -21.05
CA ALA A 18 -11.58 -40.25 -19.86
C ALA A 18 -10.86 -41.08 -18.78
N THR A 19 -9.76 -41.75 -19.15
CA THR A 19 -8.96 -42.60 -18.26
C THR A 19 -7.48 -42.51 -18.60
N THR A 20 -6.83 -41.38 -18.31
CA THR A 20 -5.38 -41.31 -18.01
C THR A 20 -5.04 -40.04 -17.21
N ALA A 21 -5.70 -39.82 -16.06
CA ALA A 21 -5.19 -38.86 -15.07
C ALA A 21 -4.61 -39.57 -13.83
N SER A 22 -4.07 -40.78 -14.02
CA SER A 22 -3.42 -41.57 -12.96
C SER A 22 -2.26 -42.44 -13.48
N PHE A 23 -1.54 -42.03 -14.54
CA PHE A 23 -0.48 -42.89 -15.11
C PHE A 23 0.94 -42.61 -14.57
N TRP A 24 1.14 -41.62 -13.71
CA TRP A 24 2.47 -41.31 -13.18
C TRP A 24 2.56 -41.21 -11.66
N GLY A 25 1.52 -41.57 -10.89
CA GLY A 25 1.64 -41.64 -9.42
C GLY A 25 2.18 -40.37 -8.74
N VAL A 26 2.18 -39.23 -9.43
CA VAL A 26 2.63 -37.94 -8.90
C VAL A 26 1.42 -37.34 -8.20
N PRO A 27 1.44 -37.21 -6.86
CA PRO A 27 0.41 -36.43 -6.19
C PRO A 27 0.52 -35.00 -6.70
N TRP A 28 -0.53 -34.53 -7.39
CA TRP A 28 -0.62 -33.11 -7.75
C TRP A 28 -0.53 -32.30 -6.47
N PRO A 29 0.48 -31.43 -6.30
CA PRO A 29 0.59 -30.60 -5.11
C PRO A 29 -0.43 -29.47 -5.25
N THR A 30 -1.70 -29.75 -5.00
CA THR A 30 -2.71 -28.72 -4.76
C THR A 30 -2.50 -28.17 -3.37
N LYS A 31 -1.33 -27.57 -3.10
CA LYS A 31 -1.19 -26.74 -1.90
C LYS A 31 -2.15 -25.57 -2.10
N PRO A 32 -3.25 -25.47 -1.33
CA PRO A 32 -4.08 -24.28 -1.40
C PRO A 32 -3.17 -23.12 -1.00
N MET A 33 -3.03 -22.13 -1.87
CA MET A 33 -2.28 -20.93 -1.52
C MET A 33 -2.91 -20.38 -0.23
N LYS A 34 -2.14 -20.35 0.87
CA LYS A 34 -2.60 -19.73 2.12
C LYS A 34 -3.06 -18.31 1.77
N MET A 35 -4.30 -17.97 2.13
CA MET A 35 -4.98 -16.71 1.77
C MET A 35 -4.16 -15.45 2.08
N LYS A 36 -3.25 -15.52 3.06
CA LYS A 36 -2.30 -14.45 3.41
C LYS A 36 -1.39 -14.03 2.25
N ASN A 37 -1.05 -14.94 1.33
CA ASN A 37 -0.14 -14.67 0.22
C ASN A 37 -0.84 -13.96 -0.95
N ILE A 38 -2.09 -14.32 -1.22
CA ILE A 38 -2.86 -13.75 -2.34
C ILE A 38 -3.18 -12.28 -2.07
N GLN A 39 -3.48 -11.94 -0.83
CA GLN A 39 -3.79 -10.58 -0.41
C GLN A 39 -2.58 -9.65 -0.53
N LEU A 40 -1.40 -10.12 -0.12
CA LEU A 40 -0.13 -9.42 -0.33
C LEU A 40 0.11 -9.17 -1.83
N LEU A 41 -0.05 -10.20 -2.66
CA LEU A 41 0.09 -10.07 -4.12
C LEU A 41 -0.89 -9.05 -4.71
N LEU A 42 -2.15 -9.05 -4.28
CA LEU A 42 -3.15 -8.08 -4.73
C LEU A 42 -2.78 -6.65 -4.34
N THR A 43 -2.29 -6.42 -3.11
CA THR A 43 -1.85 -5.08 -2.69
C THR A 43 -0.58 -4.61 -3.39
N GLU A 44 0.37 -5.50 -3.66
CA GLU A 44 1.56 -5.17 -4.47
C GLU A 44 1.12 -4.80 -5.88
N LEU A 45 0.27 -5.62 -6.51
CA LEU A 45 -0.25 -5.36 -7.84
C LEU A 45 -1.00 -4.02 -7.90
N ALA A 46 -1.88 -3.74 -6.93
CA ALA A 46 -2.59 -2.47 -6.86
C ALA A 46 -1.63 -1.28 -6.74
N SER A 47 -0.57 -1.40 -5.91
CA SER A 47 0.43 -0.34 -5.76
C SER A 47 1.22 -0.09 -7.04
N LEU A 48 1.59 -1.15 -7.76
CA LEU A 48 2.33 -1.05 -9.02
C LEU A 48 1.46 -0.47 -10.13
N LEU A 49 0.18 -0.85 -10.22
CA LEU A 49 -0.75 -0.29 -11.18
C LEU A 49 -0.99 1.21 -10.95
N LEU A 50 -1.17 1.63 -9.69
CA LEU A 50 -1.28 3.04 -9.35
C LEU A 50 0.03 3.79 -9.62
N ALA A 51 1.18 3.22 -9.26
CA ALA A 51 2.48 3.85 -9.52
C ALA A 51 2.73 4.03 -11.02
N LEU A 52 2.39 3.03 -11.83
CA LEU A 52 2.47 3.10 -13.29
C LEU A 52 1.55 4.19 -13.84
N LEU A 53 0.32 4.26 -13.34
CA LEU A 53 -0.63 5.30 -13.73
C LEU A 53 -0.08 6.70 -13.44
N PHE A 54 0.29 6.99 -12.19
CA PHE A 54 0.80 8.30 -11.80
C PHE A 54 2.11 8.66 -12.51
N GLY A 55 3.01 7.69 -12.69
CA GLY A 55 4.24 7.89 -13.44
C GLY A 55 3.96 8.24 -14.91
N TYR A 56 3.05 7.50 -15.54
CA TYR A 56 2.64 7.74 -16.93
C TYR A 56 1.96 9.10 -17.10
N THR A 57 1.05 9.48 -16.21
CA THR A 57 0.37 10.79 -16.28
C THR A 57 1.36 11.94 -16.09
N ALA A 58 2.32 11.81 -15.17
CA ALA A 58 3.34 12.81 -14.98
C ALA A 58 4.25 12.96 -16.20
N ILE A 59 4.77 11.84 -16.73
CA ILE A 59 5.65 11.83 -17.90
C ILE A 59 4.94 12.40 -19.12
N SER A 60 3.69 12.02 -19.37
CA SER A 60 2.94 12.53 -20.52
C SER A 60 2.68 14.04 -20.45
N LYS A 61 2.47 14.60 -19.25
CA LYS A 61 2.33 16.05 -19.04
C LYS A 61 3.63 16.82 -19.29
N VAL A 62 4.76 16.27 -18.87
CA VAL A 62 6.07 16.89 -19.12
C VAL A 62 6.47 16.77 -20.60
N TYR A 63 6.14 15.64 -21.23
CA TYR A 63 6.45 15.38 -22.64
C TYR A 63 5.74 16.36 -23.59
N ASP A 64 4.43 16.57 -23.42
CA ASP A 64 3.66 17.57 -24.16
C ASP A 64 3.33 18.78 -23.27
N TRP A 65 4.37 19.55 -22.96
CA TRP A 65 4.26 20.72 -22.09
C TRP A 65 3.30 21.78 -22.63
N HIS A 66 3.35 22.05 -23.93
CA HIS A 66 2.53 23.07 -24.58
C HIS A 66 1.05 22.66 -24.63
N GLY A 67 0.76 21.40 -24.98
CA GLY A 67 -0.60 20.85 -24.94
C GLY A 67 -1.16 20.83 -23.51
N THR A 68 -0.34 20.44 -22.52
CA THR A 68 -0.72 20.45 -21.10
C THR A 68 -1.05 21.87 -20.63
N ARG A 69 -0.20 22.85 -20.94
CA ARG A 69 -0.44 24.26 -20.60
C ARG A 69 -1.75 24.77 -21.20
N ASN A 70 -1.94 24.59 -22.50
CA ASN A 70 -3.16 25.07 -23.17
C ASN A 70 -4.42 24.38 -22.63
N GLY A 71 -4.33 23.08 -22.35
CA GLY A 71 -5.42 22.34 -21.76
C GLY A 71 -5.83 22.87 -20.37
N LEU A 72 -4.83 23.15 -19.54
CA LEU A 72 -5.04 23.64 -18.17
C LEU A 72 -5.61 25.06 -18.14
N TYR A 73 -5.12 25.93 -19.03
CA TYR A 73 -5.66 27.28 -19.22
C TYR A 73 -7.07 27.30 -19.83
N ASN A 74 -7.45 26.26 -20.56
CA ASN A 74 -8.81 26.12 -21.07
C ASN A 74 -9.79 25.60 -20.01
N GLN A 75 -9.32 25.10 -18.86
CA GLN A 75 -10.21 24.72 -17.76
C GLN A 75 -10.88 25.95 -17.13
N ILE A 76 -11.79 25.70 -16.19
CA ILE A 76 -12.50 26.74 -15.44
C ILE A 76 -11.65 27.39 -14.31
N PHE A 77 -10.34 27.14 -14.28
CA PHE A 77 -9.45 27.65 -13.23
C PHE A 77 -8.95 29.07 -13.54
N PRO A 78 -8.72 29.92 -12.52
CA PRO A 78 -8.05 31.19 -12.72
C PRO A 78 -6.59 30.99 -13.14
N ALA A 79 -6.02 31.93 -13.89
CA ALA A 79 -4.69 31.79 -14.50
C ALA A 79 -3.56 31.47 -13.50
N TRP A 80 -3.58 32.07 -12.30
CA TRP A 80 -2.58 31.80 -11.26
C TRP A 80 -2.64 30.35 -10.75
N MET A 81 -3.84 29.78 -10.70
CA MET A 81 -4.05 28.39 -10.31
C MET A 81 -3.62 27.47 -11.45
N ALA A 82 -3.96 27.78 -12.69
CA ALA A 82 -3.51 27.01 -13.86
C ALA A 82 -1.98 26.92 -13.91
N GLU A 83 -1.24 28.02 -13.73
CA GLU A 83 0.23 27.95 -13.66
C GLU A 83 0.73 27.12 -12.47
N GLY A 84 0.12 27.26 -11.29
CA GLY A 84 0.48 26.44 -10.13
C GLY A 84 0.29 24.93 -10.37
N LEU A 85 -0.84 24.54 -10.98
CA LEU A 85 -1.11 23.14 -11.32
C LEU A 85 -0.22 22.63 -12.46
N LEU A 86 0.21 23.49 -13.39
CA LEU A 86 1.07 23.10 -14.52
C LEU A 86 2.41 22.51 -14.04
N TYR A 87 3.02 23.13 -13.02
CA TYR A 87 4.26 22.63 -12.41
C TYR A 87 4.01 21.68 -11.23
N GLY A 88 2.99 21.97 -10.42
CA GLY A 88 2.71 21.24 -9.19
C GLY A 88 2.15 19.83 -9.43
N LEU A 89 1.26 19.66 -10.42
CA LEU A 89 0.66 18.34 -10.67
C LEU A 89 1.68 17.30 -11.10
N PRO A 90 2.52 17.51 -12.14
CA PRO A 90 3.48 16.47 -12.55
C PRO A 90 4.46 16.11 -11.43
N LEU A 91 4.87 17.09 -10.62
CA LEU A 91 5.74 16.85 -9.47
C LEU A 91 5.05 15.99 -8.41
N LEU A 92 3.81 16.32 -8.06
CA LEU A 92 3.03 15.56 -7.07
C LEU A 92 2.79 14.13 -7.54
N GLU A 93 2.47 13.95 -8.82
CA GLU A 93 2.25 12.62 -9.42
C GLU A 93 3.51 11.76 -9.37
N LEU A 94 4.70 12.31 -9.66
CA LEU A 94 5.96 11.59 -9.52
C LEU A 94 6.27 11.22 -8.06
N ILE A 95 6.01 12.13 -7.13
CA ILE A 95 6.20 11.86 -5.69
C ILE A 95 5.30 10.70 -5.26
N VAL A 96 4.01 10.74 -5.63
CA VAL A 96 3.05 9.67 -5.29
C VAL A 96 3.45 8.34 -5.92
N ALA A 97 3.89 8.34 -7.19
CA ALA A 97 4.40 7.15 -7.85
C ALA A 97 5.60 6.55 -7.08
N GLY A 98 6.57 7.39 -6.68
CA GLY A 98 7.70 6.96 -5.86
C GLY A 98 7.29 6.42 -4.48
N MET A 99 6.35 7.08 -3.81
CA MET A 99 5.82 6.63 -2.52
C MET A 99 5.13 5.27 -2.62
N LEU A 100 4.45 4.97 -3.71
CA LEU A 100 3.79 3.68 -3.95
C LEU A 100 4.79 2.54 -4.20
N VAL A 101 5.92 2.82 -4.84
CA VAL A 101 6.96 1.80 -5.05
C VAL A 101 7.66 1.44 -3.74
N ILE A 102 7.96 2.43 -2.89
CA ILE A 102 8.72 2.23 -1.65
C ILE A 102 7.82 1.63 -0.55
N PRO A 103 8.10 0.41 -0.05
CA PRO A 103 7.22 -0.28 0.91
C PRO A 103 6.89 0.55 2.16
N ARG A 104 7.89 1.31 2.66
CA ARG A 104 7.78 2.19 3.84
C ARG A 104 6.76 3.31 3.67
N TRP A 105 6.70 3.92 2.48
CA TRP A 105 5.83 5.08 2.20
C TRP A 105 4.51 4.71 1.54
N ARG A 106 4.35 3.46 1.11
CA ARG A 106 3.24 3.05 0.27
C ARG A 106 1.86 3.23 0.94
N ARG A 107 1.75 3.23 2.28
CA ARG A 107 0.46 3.51 2.96
C ARG A 107 0.02 4.94 2.68
N MET A 108 0.93 5.88 2.89
CA MET A 108 0.72 7.27 2.56
C MET A 108 0.51 7.45 1.05
N GLY A 109 1.24 6.70 0.23
CA GLY A 109 1.01 6.64 -1.22
C GLY A 109 -0.46 6.32 -1.56
N PHE A 110 -1.01 5.23 -1.04
CA PHE A 110 -2.43 4.87 -1.27
C PHE A 110 -3.41 5.93 -0.75
N LEU A 111 -3.16 6.51 0.43
CA LEU A 111 -4.02 7.57 0.99
C LEU A 111 -4.01 8.82 0.10
N ILE A 112 -2.83 9.27 -0.35
CA ILE A 112 -2.71 10.44 -1.22
C ILE A 112 -3.34 10.13 -2.59
N SER A 113 -3.13 8.93 -3.14
CA SER A 113 -3.80 8.49 -4.36
C SER A 113 -5.32 8.55 -4.22
N LEU A 114 -5.88 8.06 -3.10
CA LEU A 114 -7.32 8.10 -2.83
C LEU A 114 -7.84 9.53 -2.85
N VAL A 115 -7.16 10.46 -2.17
CA VAL A 115 -7.52 11.88 -2.15
C VAL A 115 -7.44 12.50 -3.54
N LEU A 116 -6.33 12.32 -4.26
CA LEU A 116 -6.14 12.91 -5.59
C LEU A 116 -7.16 12.41 -6.62
N LEU A 117 -7.38 11.09 -6.64
CA LEU A 117 -8.36 10.47 -7.53
C LEU A 117 -9.78 10.94 -7.15
N SER A 118 -10.09 11.11 -5.86
CA SER A 118 -11.41 11.61 -5.43
C SER A 118 -11.64 13.05 -5.88
N LEU A 119 -10.66 13.94 -5.65
CA LEU A 119 -10.74 15.34 -6.07
C LEU A 119 -10.92 15.46 -7.58
N PHE A 120 -10.17 14.68 -8.36
CA PHE A 120 -10.31 14.65 -9.81
C PHE A 120 -11.67 14.10 -10.26
N SER A 121 -12.17 13.02 -9.65
CA SER A 121 -13.50 12.48 -9.93
C SER A 121 -14.62 13.48 -9.63
N ILE A 122 -14.55 14.15 -8.48
CA ILE A 122 -15.54 15.17 -8.10
C ILE A 122 -15.50 16.33 -9.11
N TYR A 123 -14.30 16.80 -9.45
CA TYR A 123 -14.12 17.85 -10.46
C TYR A 123 -14.79 17.48 -11.79
N VAL A 124 -14.47 16.30 -12.33
CA VAL A 124 -15.06 15.80 -13.59
C VAL A 124 -16.58 15.70 -13.49
N ALA A 125 -17.10 15.14 -12.40
CA ALA A 125 -18.54 14.99 -12.19
C ALA A 125 -19.24 16.35 -12.19
N VAL A 126 -18.68 17.37 -11.51
CA VAL A 126 -19.24 18.72 -11.49
C VAL A 126 -19.15 19.37 -12.88
N VAL A 127 -18.03 19.26 -13.59
CA VAL A 127 -17.89 19.81 -14.95
C VAL A 127 -18.92 19.20 -15.91
N MET A 128 -19.19 17.90 -15.79
CA MET A 128 -20.19 17.20 -16.62
C MET A 128 -21.63 17.66 -16.37
N THR A 129 -21.93 18.29 -15.23
CA THR A 129 -23.28 18.87 -14.99
C THR A 129 -23.57 20.09 -15.87
N GLY A 130 -22.55 20.69 -16.50
CA GLY A 130 -22.71 21.85 -17.38
C GLY A 130 -22.98 23.17 -16.65
N ILE A 131 -22.86 23.23 -15.32
CA ILE A 131 -23.11 24.43 -14.50
C ILE A 131 -22.29 25.65 -14.97
N PHE A 132 -21.12 25.43 -15.57
CA PHE A 132 -20.22 26.49 -16.04
C PHE A 132 -20.50 26.99 -17.47
N GLY A 133 -21.56 26.52 -18.12
CA GLY A 133 -21.97 26.98 -19.46
C GLY A 133 -21.07 26.54 -20.63
N ARG A 134 -19.94 25.88 -20.34
CA ARG A 134 -19.06 25.23 -21.32
C ARG A 134 -18.40 23.99 -20.72
N ILE A 135 -18.24 22.95 -21.52
CA ILE A 135 -17.46 21.76 -21.16
C ILE A 135 -16.08 21.96 -21.81
N PRO A 136 -15.00 22.10 -21.02
CA PRO A 136 -13.66 22.28 -21.58
C PRO A 136 -13.23 21.05 -22.39
N CYS A 137 -12.20 21.22 -23.21
CA CYS A 137 -11.59 20.07 -23.87
C CYS A 137 -10.90 19.17 -22.83
N ASN A 138 -10.78 17.89 -23.16
CA ASN A 138 -10.19 16.91 -22.26
C ASN A 138 -8.65 17.02 -22.27
N CYS A 139 -8.03 17.16 -21.11
CA CYS A 139 -6.60 17.42 -20.94
C CYS A 139 -5.93 16.20 -20.30
N GLY A 140 -5.92 15.09 -21.03
CA GLY A 140 -5.44 13.79 -20.53
C GLY A 140 -4.18 13.25 -21.20
N GLY A 141 -3.44 14.06 -21.99
CA GLY A 141 -2.34 13.54 -22.83
C GLY A 141 -2.85 12.48 -23.81
N VAL A 142 -2.17 11.33 -23.92
CA VAL A 142 -2.62 10.18 -24.75
C VAL A 142 -3.95 9.59 -24.26
N ILE A 143 -4.27 9.71 -22.97
CA ILE A 143 -5.58 9.34 -22.41
C ILE A 143 -6.64 10.38 -22.82
N GLY A 144 -6.27 11.60 -23.22
CA GLY A 144 -7.19 12.66 -23.66
C GLY A 144 -8.00 12.35 -24.93
N SER A 145 -7.72 11.22 -25.60
CA SER A 145 -8.57 10.66 -26.65
C SER A 145 -9.86 10.01 -26.12
N LEU A 146 -9.94 9.72 -24.82
CA LEU A 146 -11.11 9.14 -24.17
C LEU A 146 -12.15 10.23 -23.88
N GLY A 147 -13.43 9.85 -23.96
CA GLY A 147 -14.53 10.74 -23.57
C GLY A 147 -14.56 10.99 -22.06
N TRP A 148 -15.16 12.11 -21.62
CA TRP A 148 -15.28 12.48 -20.21
C TRP A 148 -15.84 11.35 -19.32
N GLY A 149 -16.86 10.64 -19.80
CA GLY A 149 -17.43 9.49 -19.06
C GLY A 149 -16.49 8.30 -18.95
N GLN A 150 -15.69 8.02 -19.99
CA GLN A 150 -14.71 6.93 -19.97
C GLN A 150 -13.56 7.27 -19.00
N HIS A 151 -13.11 8.53 -18.98
CA HIS A 151 -12.14 9.00 -17.99
C HIS A 151 -12.65 8.89 -16.57
N LEU A 152 -13.90 9.29 -16.33
CA LEU A 152 -14.50 9.19 -15.01
C LEU A 152 -14.55 7.73 -14.54
N LEU A 153 -15.00 6.82 -15.41
CA LEU A 153 -15.04 5.39 -15.10
C LEU A 153 -13.63 4.85 -14.81
N PHE A 154 -12.65 5.18 -15.66
CA PHE A 154 -11.26 4.79 -15.47
C PHE A 154 -10.74 5.27 -14.11
N ASN A 155 -10.95 6.55 -13.78
CA ASN A 155 -10.53 7.13 -12.51
C ASN A 155 -11.22 6.47 -11.31
N LEU A 156 -12.51 6.13 -11.42
CA LEU A 156 -13.26 5.44 -10.36
C LEU A 156 -12.74 4.01 -10.12
N VAL A 157 -12.31 3.31 -11.16
CA VAL A 157 -11.66 1.99 -11.00
C VAL A 157 -10.39 2.13 -10.17
N PHE A 158 -9.50 3.06 -10.53
CA PHE A 158 -8.27 3.30 -9.77
C PHE A 158 -8.52 3.84 -8.36
N LEU A 159 -9.61 4.60 -8.18
CA LEU A 159 -10.05 5.06 -6.85
C LEU A 159 -10.42 3.85 -5.97
N GLY A 160 -11.12 2.86 -6.53
CA GLY A 160 -11.40 1.60 -5.87
C GLY A 160 -10.14 0.82 -5.51
N LEU A 161 -9.15 0.75 -6.40
CA LEU A 161 -7.84 0.14 -6.12
C LEU A 161 -7.11 0.85 -4.97
N ALA A 162 -7.14 2.18 -4.94
CA ALA A 162 -6.55 2.97 -3.87
C ALA A 162 -7.24 2.69 -2.53
N GLY A 163 -8.58 2.65 -2.52
CA GLY A 163 -9.36 2.31 -1.33
C GLY A 163 -9.07 0.90 -0.80
N PHE A 164 -8.98 -0.08 -1.71
CA PHE A 164 -8.58 -1.45 -1.36
C PHE A 164 -7.18 -1.49 -0.73
N GLY A 165 -6.22 -0.74 -1.29
CA GLY A 165 -4.85 -0.68 -0.78
C GLY A 165 -4.73 -0.02 0.61
N VAL A 166 -5.59 0.96 0.91
CA VAL A 166 -5.69 1.56 2.26
C VAL A 166 -6.28 0.55 3.24
N TRP A 167 -7.48 0.04 2.94
CA TRP A 167 -8.23 -0.85 3.83
C TRP A 167 -7.43 -2.10 4.22
N TRP A 168 -6.83 -2.76 3.23
CA TRP A 168 -6.11 -4.00 3.47
C TRP A 168 -4.84 -3.82 4.32
N ARG A 169 -4.16 -2.68 4.17
CA ARG A 169 -2.87 -2.52 4.84
C ARG A 169 -2.97 -2.04 6.28
N GLU A 170 -4.12 -1.58 6.75
CA GLU A 170 -4.34 -1.29 8.17
C GLU A 170 -4.22 -2.57 9.01
N GLU A 171 -4.67 -3.72 8.49
CA GLU A 171 -4.62 -5.01 9.20
C GLU A 171 -3.19 -5.57 9.36
N GLY A 172 -2.30 -5.31 8.40
CA GLY A 172 -0.92 -5.80 8.44
C GLY A 172 0.05 -4.93 9.28
N GLY A 173 -0.28 -3.66 9.52
CA GLY A 173 0.61 -2.72 10.22
C GLY A 173 0.66 -2.86 11.72
N SER A 174 -0.47 -3.28 12.29
CA SER A 174 -0.63 -3.56 13.71
C SER A 174 0.29 -4.70 14.15
N LEU A 175 0.55 -5.66 13.26
CA LEU A 175 1.39 -6.83 13.54
C LEU A 175 2.89 -6.52 13.42
N ASP A 176 3.27 -5.66 12.46
CA ASP A 176 4.67 -5.27 12.24
C ASP A 176 5.19 -4.37 13.38
N ARG A 177 4.36 -3.40 13.81
CA ARG A 177 4.66 -2.55 14.99
C ARG A 177 4.77 -3.37 16.29
N ARG A 178 4.02 -4.48 16.39
CA ARG A 178 4.11 -5.41 17.52
C ARG A 178 5.40 -6.24 17.48
N ARG A 179 5.96 -6.52 16.29
CA ARG A 179 7.26 -7.19 16.15
C ARG A 179 8.44 -6.27 16.44
N GLU A 180 8.42 -5.03 15.93
CA GLU A 180 9.47 -4.04 16.28
C GLU A 180 9.53 -3.79 17.79
N THR A 181 8.37 -3.73 18.47
CA THR A 181 8.31 -3.60 19.94
C THR A 181 8.74 -4.86 20.69
N GLU A 182 8.52 -6.06 20.14
CA GLU A 182 8.99 -7.31 20.74
C GLU A 182 10.49 -7.55 20.50
N ASP A 183 11.04 -7.23 19.33
CA ASP A 183 12.47 -7.32 19.02
C ASP A 183 13.29 -6.29 19.81
N GLY A 184 12.80 -5.05 19.91
CA GLY A 184 13.42 -4.04 20.78
C GLY A 184 13.41 -4.44 22.27
N LYS A 185 12.43 -5.25 22.70
CA LYS A 185 12.39 -5.79 24.07
C LYS A 185 13.31 -7.00 24.25
N ARG A 186 13.55 -7.80 23.21
CA ARG A 186 14.51 -8.91 23.22
C ARG A 186 15.96 -8.43 23.26
N GLU A 187 16.29 -7.37 22.54
CA GLU A 187 17.64 -6.78 22.57
C GLU A 187 17.97 -6.20 23.96
N VAL A 188 17.00 -5.53 24.61
CA VAL A 188 17.16 -5.04 25.98
C VAL A 188 17.25 -6.19 27.00
N GLY A 189 16.56 -7.30 26.77
CA GLY A 189 16.60 -8.49 27.65
C GLY A 189 17.87 -9.34 27.53
N SER A 190 18.60 -9.25 26.41
CA SER A 190 19.80 -10.07 26.17
C SER A 190 21.11 -9.40 26.62
N GLY A 191 21.06 -8.14 27.07
CA GLY A 191 22.24 -7.39 27.55
C GLY A 191 22.50 -7.45 29.06
N SER A 192 21.78 -8.28 29.84
CA SER A 192 21.83 -8.25 31.31
C SER A 192 22.39 -9.53 31.97
N LEU A 193 22.98 -10.45 31.21
CA LEU A 193 23.59 -11.67 31.74
C LEU A 193 25.05 -11.77 31.27
N GLU A 194 25.96 -10.96 31.83
CA GLU A 194 27.39 -11.29 31.94
C GLU A 194 28.16 -10.20 32.71
N VAL A 195 27.99 -10.16 34.05
CA VAL A 195 29.03 -9.73 35.00
C VAL A 195 28.75 -10.56 36.26
N GLY A 196 29.41 -11.69 36.50
CA GLY A 196 30.83 -11.78 36.81
C GLY A 196 30.94 -12.39 38.21
N SER A 197 30.83 -13.72 38.29
CA SER A 197 31.12 -14.50 39.48
C SER A 197 32.62 -14.50 39.73
N LEU A 198 33.09 -13.76 40.74
CA LEU A 198 34.43 -13.95 41.31
C LEU A 198 34.38 -14.03 42.83
N ASP A 199 35.08 -15.06 43.27
CA ASP A 199 35.37 -15.58 44.59
C ASP A 199 35.97 -14.55 45.58
N GLY A 200 35.73 -14.74 46.87
CA GLY A 200 36.16 -13.81 47.92
C GLY A 200 35.83 -14.23 49.36
N ARG A 201 36.39 -15.36 49.80
CA ARG A 201 36.78 -15.75 51.17
C ARG A 201 36.50 -14.74 52.33
N ARG A 202 35.68 -15.22 53.29
CA ARG A 202 35.83 -15.22 54.78
C ARG A 202 36.26 -13.91 55.48
N GLU A 203 35.38 -13.35 56.31
CA GLU A 203 35.70 -12.94 57.70
C GLU A 203 34.42 -12.81 58.54
N THR A 204 34.49 -13.35 59.76
CA THR A 204 33.50 -13.34 60.82
C THR A 204 34.02 -12.41 61.92
N GLU A 205 33.26 -11.42 62.35
CA GLU A 205 33.39 -10.68 63.63
C GLU A 205 32.21 -9.67 63.67
N ASP A 206 31.16 -9.94 64.45
CA ASP A 206 30.93 -9.61 65.86
C ASP A 206 30.87 -8.12 66.20
N GLY A 207 29.80 -7.75 66.93
CA GLY A 207 29.78 -6.65 67.89
C GLY A 207 29.73 -5.22 67.36
N GLY A 208 28.62 -4.50 67.61
CA GLY A 208 28.67 -3.04 67.53
C GLY A 208 27.33 -2.31 67.49
N ARG A 209 26.65 -2.26 68.63
CA ARG A 209 25.56 -1.32 68.91
C ARG A 209 26.17 0.08 69.05
N GLU A 210 25.82 1.05 68.19
CA GLU A 210 25.83 2.47 68.58
C GLU A 210 24.67 3.27 67.96
N VAL A 211 24.06 4.03 68.86
CA VAL A 211 22.97 4.99 68.71
C VAL A 211 23.60 6.37 68.61
N PHE A 212 23.24 7.18 67.61
CA PHE A 212 23.43 8.65 67.64
C PHE A 212 22.58 9.30 66.54
N THR A 213 21.35 9.79 66.81
CA THR A 213 20.94 11.15 67.21
C THR A 213 21.37 12.31 66.30
N GLY A 214 20.39 13.13 65.87
CA GLY A 214 20.55 14.49 65.32
C GLY A 214 19.73 14.68 64.04
N ARG A 215 18.48 15.19 64.01
CA ARG A 215 17.89 16.47 64.48
C ARG A 215 18.16 17.65 63.54
N GLY A 216 17.06 18.14 62.94
CA GLY A 216 16.84 19.50 62.44
C GLY A 216 17.54 19.83 61.12
N ASN A 217 17.11 20.76 60.29
CA ASN A 217 16.01 21.72 60.24
C ASN A 217 16.00 22.16 58.75
N ASP A 218 14.85 22.28 58.09
CA ASP A 218 14.14 23.54 57.81
C ASP A 218 14.79 24.40 56.70
N GLU A 219 13.95 25.24 56.07
CA GLU A 219 14.26 26.30 55.09
C GLU A 219 14.36 25.80 53.62
N GLY A 220 13.50 26.19 52.68
CA GLY A 220 12.66 27.37 52.56
C GLY A 220 13.22 28.31 51.48
N LEU A 221 12.32 28.80 50.62
CA LEU A 221 12.44 30.00 49.74
C LEU A 221 13.19 29.83 48.41
N ASP A 222 12.44 29.95 47.31
CA ASP A 222 12.45 31.08 46.34
C ASP A 222 13.45 30.78 45.19
N GLY A 223 13.18 30.97 43.91
CA GLY A 223 12.34 31.92 43.19
C GLY A 223 13.13 32.31 41.92
N ALA A 224 12.43 32.80 40.89
CA ALA A 224 12.97 33.40 39.65
C ALA A 224 13.59 32.38 38.63
N ILE A 225 13.31 32.40 37.32
CA ILE A 225 12.87 33.41 36.35
C ILE A 225 12.01 32.70 35.30
#